data_AF-A0A961E6X8-F1
#
_entry.id   AF-A0A961E6X8-F1
#
_cell.length_a   1.000
_cell.length_b   1.000
_cell.length_c   1.000
_cell.angle_alpha   90.00
_cell.angle_beta   90.00
_cell.angle_gamma   90.00
#
_symmetry.space_group_name_H-M   'P 1'
#
loop_
_entity.id
_entity.type
_entity.pdbx_description
1 polymer ?
#
loop_
_entity_poly.entity_id
_entity_poly.type
_entity_poly.pdbx_seq_one_letter_code
_entity_poly.pdbx_strand_id
1 'polypeptide(L)' 'MTPTLHDWKATGERLGGIGRSSVFKLWYSGELGSVKVLDRRFSTDEQINEYITRQTEGGAA' A
#
# COMPACT_ATOMS: atom_id res chain seq x y z
N MET A 1 12.75 14.70 -6.06
CA MET A 1 11.76 14.23 -5.08
C MET A 1 12.27 12.92 -4.50
N THR A 2 12.53 12.85 -3.20
CA THR A 2 12.97 11.59 -2.56
C THR A 2 11.74 10.70 -2.35
N PRO A 3 11.72 9.46 -2.85
CA PRO A 3 10.58 8.57 -2.63
C PRO A 3 10.44 8.29 -1.13
N THR A 4 9.28 8.60 -0.56
CA THR A 4 9.01 8.31 0.85
C THR A 4 8.51 6.88 0.96
N LEU A 5 9.15 6.10 1.84
CA LEU A 5 8.74 4.74 2.15
C LEU A 5 7.79 4.76 3.33
N HIS A 6 6.61 4.19 3.14
CA HIS A 6 5.55 4.10 4.12
C HIS A 6 5.53 2.70 4.75
N ASP A 7 5.67 2.65 6.07
CA ASP A 7 5.39 1.45 6.86
C ASP A 7 3.92 1.02 6.74
N TRP A 8 3.60 -0.16 7.28
CA TRP A 8 2.24 -0.67 7.33
C TRP A 8 1.25 0.32 7.96
N LYS A 9 1.68 1.11 8.95
CA LYS A 9 0.83 2.07 9.64
C LYS A 9 0.48 3.25 8.73
N ALA A 10 1.48 3.92 8.18
CA ALA A 10 1.30 5.06 7.28
C ALA A 10 0.53 4.65 6.00
N THR A 11 0.85 3.46 5.47
CA THR A 11 0.13 2.85 4.34
C THR A 11 -1.33 2.63 4.71
N GLY A 12 -1.61 2.03 5.88
CA GLY A 12 -2.97 1.79 6.35
C GLY A 12 -3.77 3.08 6.54
N GLU A 13 -3.15 4.13 7.11
CA GLU A 13 -3.76 5.46 7.26
C GLU A 13 -4.14 6.07 5.91
N ARG A 14 -3.28 5.95 4.90
CA ARG A 14 -3.57 6.45 3.54
C ARG A 14 -4.64 5.66 2.80
N LEU A 15 -4.76 4.37 3.07
CA LEU A 15 -5.76 3.50 2.45
C LEU A 15 -7.14 3.56 3.14
N GLY A 16 -7.38 4.59 3.97
CA GLY A 16 -8.66 4.76 4.67
C GLY A 16 -8.68 4.23 6.10
N GLY A 17 -7.51 4.10 6.75
CA GLY A 17 -7.40 3.66 8.15
C GLY A 17 -7.45 2.15 8.34
N ILE A 18 -6.97 1.36 7.36
CA ILE A 18 -6.99 -0.10 7.45
C ILE A 18 -5.95 -0.62 8.46
N GLY A 19 -6.31 -1.68 9.18
CA GLY A 19 -5.44 -2.30 10.18
C GLY A 19 -4.25 -3.05 9.59
N ARG A 20 -3.26 -3.33 10.44
CA ARG A 20 -2.02 -4.04 10.08
C ARG A 20 -2.28 -5.31 9.26
N SER A 21 -3.15 -6.19 9.74
CA SER A 21 -3.42 -7.47 9.08
C SER A 21 -3.94 -7.29 7.66
N SER A 22 -4.76 -6.27 7.41
CA SER A 22 -5.26 -5.95 6.06
C SER A 22 -4.13 -5.47 5.15
N VAL A 23 -3.24 -4.59 5.63
CA VAL A 23 -2.08 -4.14 4.85
C VAL A 23 -1.16 -5.30 4.51
N PHE A 24 -0.87 -6.16 5.48
CA PHE A 24 -0.05 -7.36 5.24
C PHE A 24 -0.73 -8.34 4.28
N LYS A 25 -2.05 -8.49 4.35
CA LYS A 25 -2.82 -9.29 3.39
C LYS A 25 -2.71 -8.73 1.97
N LEU A 26 -2.83 -7.41 1.80
CA LEU A 26 -2.70 -6.74 0.50
C LEU A 26 -1.28 -6.87 -0.09
N TRP A 27 -0.25 -6.78 0.76
CA TRP A 27 1.12 -7.04 0.34
C TRP A 27 1.37 -8.52 -0.01
N TYR A 28 0.67 -9.44 0.65
CA TYR A 28 0.79 -10.87 0.38
C TYR A 28 0.02 -11.27 -0.88
N SER A 29 -1.17 -10.69 -1.10
CA SER A 29 -1.97 -10.90 -2.31
C SER A 29 -1.35 -10.25 -3.55
N GLY A 30 -0.44 -9.29 -3.36
CA GLY A 30 0.16 -8.52 -4.46
C GLY A 30 -0.78 -7.45 -5.00
N GLU A 31 -1.92 -7.22 -4.34
CA GLU A 31 -2.83 -6.13 -4.72
C GLU A 31 -2.20 -4.76 -4.47
N LEU A 32 -1.44 -4.63 -3.38
CA LEU A 32 -0.72 -3.42 -3.03
C LEU A 32 0.79 -3.60 -3.29
N GLY A 33 1.36 -2.69 -4.08
CA GLY A 33 2.79 -2.65 -4.34
C GLY A 33 3.59 -2.57 -3.04
N SER A 34 4.53 -3.50 -2.86
CA SER A 34 5.39 -3.56 -1.68
C SER A 34 6.85 -3.69 -2.10
N VAL A 35 7.72 -2.91 -1.46
CA VAL A 35 9.17 -2.97 -1.56
C VAL A 35 9.68 -3.62 -0.28
N LYS A 36 10.40 -4.73 -0.43
CA LYS A 36 11.08 -5.37 0.70
C LYS A 36 12.42 -4.67 0.93
N VAL A 37 12.57 -4.02 2.07
CA VAL A 37 13.83 -3.43 2.52
C VAL A 37 14.32 -4.26 3.71
N LEU A 38 15.39 -5.01 3.49
CA LEU A 38 15.91 -6.00 4.44
C LEU A 38 14.84 -7.03 4.83
N ASP A 39 14.37 -6.99 6.08
CA ASP A 39 13.35 -7.90 6.61
C ASP A 39 11.93 -7.28 6.61
N ARG A 40 11.81 -5.98 6.29
CA ARG A 40 10.54 -5.25 6.39
C ARG A 40 9.97 -4.92 5.02
N ARG A 41 8.64 -4.86 4.92
CA ARG A 41 7.92 -4.42 3.71
C ARG A 41 7.42 -3.00 3.90
N PHE A 42 7.57 -2.21 2.85
CA PHE A 42 7.15 -0.82 2.78
C PHE A 42 6.42 -0.58 1.46
N SER A 43 5.55 0.40 1.41
CA SER A 43 4.97 0.89 0.16
C SER A 43 5.48 2.30 -0.14
N THR A 44 5.73 2.61 -1.40
CA THR A 44 6.05 3.97 -1.84
C THR A 44 4.78 4.79 -2.06
N ASP A 45 4.89 6.12 -2.06
CA ASP A 45 3.78 7.00 -2.45
C ASP A 45 3.19 6.61 -3.81
N GLU A 46 4.04 6.28 -4.78
CA GLU A 46 3.63 5.87 -6.13
C GLU A 46 2.80 4.58 -6.09
N GLN A 47 3.24 3.56 -5.34
CA GLN A 47 2.50 2.30 -5.19
C GLN A 47 1.17 2.46 -4.48
N ILE A 48 1.11 3.36 -3.48
CA ILE A 48 -0.14 3.66 -2.76
C ILE A 48 -1.11 4.38 -3.69
N ASN A 49 -0.63 5.39 -4.43
CA ASN A 49 -1.45 6.12 -5.38
C ASN A 49 -1.95 5.22 -6.51
N GLU A 50 -1.09 4.37 -7.07
CA GLU A 50 -1.48 3.38 -8.08
C GLU A 50 -2.58 2.45 -7.56
N TYR A 51 -2.45 1.96 -6.31
CA TYR A 51 -3.48 1.14 -5.69
C TYR A 51 -4.81 1.89 -5.50
N ILE A 52 -4.77 3.15 -5.03
CA ILE A 52 -5.96 3.99 -4.85
C ILE A 52 -6.63 4.29 -6.19
N THR A 53 -5.85 4.63 -7.22
CA THR A 53 -6.32 4.85 -8.58
C THR A 53 -6.98 3.59 -9.11
N ARG A 54 -6.31 2.43 -9.01
CA ARG A 54 -6.85 1.14 -9.44
C ARG A 54 -8.14 0.76 -8.70
N GLN A 55 -8.26 1.06 -7.40
CA GLN A 55 -9.49 0.80 -6.64
C GLN A 55 -10.63 1.76 -7.02
N THR A 56 -10.31 3.00 -7.35
CA THR A 56 -11.31 3.98 -7.81
C THR A 56 -11.80 3.64 -9.22
N GLU A 57 -10.90 3.18 -10.10
CA GLU A 57 -11.22 2.76 -11.47
C GLU A 57 -11.84 1.36 -11.54
N GLY A 58 -11.49 0.45 -10.63
CA GLY A 58 -11.97 -0.93 -10.55
C GLY A 58 -13.18 -1.14 -9.62
N GLY A 59 -13.57 -0.13 -8.82
CA GLY A 59 -14.74 -0.15 -7.95
C GLY A 59 -16.05 0.26 -8.64
N ALA A 60 -16.04 0.43 -9.96
CA ALA A 60 -17.20 0.68 -10.80
C ALA A 60 -17.47 -0.52 -11.72
N ALA A 61 -17.91 -1.64 -11.16
CA ALA A 61 -18.59 -2.72 -11.88
C ALA A 61 -19.49 -3.52 -10.93
#